data_AF-A0A818WCQ7-F1
#
_entry.id   AF-A0A818WCQ7-F1
#
_cell.length_a   1.000
_cell.length_b   1.000
_cell.length_c   1.000
_cell.angle_alpha   90.00
_cell.angle_beta   90.00
_cell.angle_gamma   90.00
#
_symmetry.space_group_name_H-M   'P 1'
#
loop_
_entity.id
_entity.type
_entity.pdbx_description
1 polymer ?
#
loop_
_entity_poly.entity_id
_entity_poly.type
_entity_poly.pdbx_seq_one_letter_code
_entity_poly.pdbx_strand_id
1 'polypeptide(L)'
;MAIGFVQDALHTNASTMDIIFLMTIDPNKTLTSTTRLVMFDVYSALPQEKETLFVMHDIFRVSNIKQTIKNNHLWEVQLTVTSDSDPQLAGLANRIKKDLCGSSE
;
A
#
# COMPACT_ATOMS: atom_id res chain seq x y z
N MET A 1 -9.83 16.15 -5.71
CA MET A 1 -10.25 14.72 -5.71
C MET A 1 -9.23 13.95 -6.55
N ALA A 2 -8.68 12.85 -6.03
CA ALA A 2 -7.61 12.06 -6.67
C ALA A 2 -7.97 11.54 -8.09
N ILE A 3 -9.26 11.43 -8.42
CA ILE A 3 -9.75 11.02 -9.74
C ILE A 3 -9.31 11.96 -10.86
N GLY A 4 -9.21 13.28 -10.60
CA GLY A 4 -8.76 14.24 -11.63
C GLY A 4 -7.30 14.01 -12.04
N PHE A 5 -6.43 13.72 -11.08
CA PHE A 5 -5.03 13.36 -11.32
C PHE A 5 -4.89 12.10 -12.17
N VAL A 6 -5.74 11.11 -11.91
CA VAL A 6 -5.72 9.87 -12.70
C VAL A 6 -6.09 10.17 -14.15
N GLN A 7 -7.12 10.98 -14.41
CA GLN A 7 -7.56 11.30 -15.78
C GLN A 7 -6.47 11.91 -16.66
N ASP A 8 -5.57 12.71 -16.09
CA ASP A 8 -4.44 13.32 -16.81
C ASP A 8 -3.25 12.35 -16.98
N ALA A 9 -3.12 11.35 -16.10
CA ALA A 9 -2.05 10.36 -16.10
C ALA A 9 -2.39 9.06 -16.87
N LEU A 10 -3.66 8.82 -17.19
CA LEU A 10 -4.10 7.70 -18.03
C LEU A 10 -3.52 7.87 -19.44
N HIS A 11 -2.39 7.21 -19.71
CA HIS A 11 -1.78 7.28 -21.02
C HIS A 11 -2.66 6.62 -22.09
N THR A 12 -2.74 7.31 -23.23
CA THR A 12 -3.42 6.98 -24.50
C THR A 12 -2.90 5.71 -25.21
N ASN A 13 -2.05 4.91 -24.57
CA ASN A 13 -1.44 3.72 -25.16
C ASN A 13 -2.16 2.45 -24.68
N ALA A 14 -2.80 1.74 -25.61
CA ALA A 14 -3.65 0.57 -25.33
C ALA A 14 -2.96 -0.65 -24.68
N SER A 15 -1.64 -0.60 -24.44
CA SER A 15 -0.85 -1.74 -23.92
C SER A 15 -0.43 -1.61 -22.46
N THR A 16 -0.69 -0.47 -21.80
CA THR A 16 -0.37 -0.27 -20.38
C THR A 16 -1.62 -0.36 -19.52
N MET A 17 -1.48 -0.93 -18.32
CA MET A 17 -2.52 -0.96 -17.30
C MET A 17 -2.15 0.01 -16.18
N ASP A 18 -3.10 0.85 -15.81
CA ASP A 18 -2.94 1.82 -14.75
C ASP A 18 -3.42 1.23 -13.42
N ILE A 19 -2.68 1.48 -12.34
CA ILE A 19 -2.99 0.98 -11.01
C ILE A 19 -3.12 2.16 -10.05
N ILE A 20 -4.22 2.20 -9.31
CA ILE A 20 -4.40 3.11 -8.18
C ILE A 20 -4.47 2.31 -6.88
N PHE A 21 -3.62 2.67 -5.93
CA PHE A 21 -3.64 2.11 -4.59
C PHE A 21 -4.58 2.91 -3.69
N LEU A 22 -5.63 2.26 -3.18
CA LEU A 22 -6.52 2.83 -2.17
C LEU A 22 -6.11 2.30 -0.79
N MET A 23 -5.45 3.15 -0.01
CA MET A 23 -5.02 2.85 1.35
C MET A 23 -6.02 3.41 2.35
N THR A 24 -6.66 2.54 3.15
CA THR A 24 -7.52 2.97 4.24
C THR A 24 -6.76 2.90 5.56
N ILE A 25 -6.51 4.05 6.17
CA ILE A 25 -5.83 4.14 7.46
C ILE A 25 -6.89 4.27 8.56
N ASP A 26 -6.99 3.25 9.40
CA ASP A 26 -7.80 3.25 10.60
C ASP A 26 -6.88 3.54 11.81
N PRO A 27 -7.02 4.72 12.47
CA PRO A 27 -6.16 5.11 13.59
C PRO A 27 -6.13 4.08 14.72
N ASN A 28 -7.24 3.35 14.93
CA ASN A 28 -7.34 2.36 15.99
C ASN A 28 -6.56 1.08 15.67
N LYS A 29 -6.40 0.75 14.39
CA LYS A 29 -5.61 -0.41 13.95
C LYS A 29 -4.12 -0.08 13.88
N THR A 30 -3.77 1.15 13.50
CA THR A 30 -2.38 1.62 13.49
C THR A 30 -1.78 1.68 14.89
N LEU A 31 -2.59 1.82 15.95
CA LEU A 31 -2.09 1.78 17.34
C LEU A 31 -1.43 0.44 17.71
N THR A 32 -1.84 -0.64 17.05
CA THR A 32 -1.34 -2.02 17.27
C THR A 32 -0.37 -2.50 16.19
N SER A 33 0.00 -1.60 15.28
CA SER A 33 0.86 -1.87 14.14
C SER A 33 2.15 -1.08 14.28
N THR A 34 3.26 -1.64 13.80
CA THR A 34 4.52 -0.92 13.61
C THR A 34 4.42 0.21 12.57
N THR A 35 3.37 0.23 11.75
CA THR A 35 3.12 1.27 10.76
C THR A 35 2.99 2.64 11.39
N ARG A 36 3.97 3.49 11.11
CA ARG A 36 4.01 4.89 11.54
C ARG A 36 3.92 5.76 10.30
N LEU A 37 3.04 6.77 10.36
CA LEU A 37 2.87 7.74 9.30
C LEU A 37 3.04 9.15 9.81
N VAL A 38 3.52 10.03 8.93
CA VAL A 38 3.55 11.46 9.16
C VAL A 38 2.92 12.15 7.95
N MET A 39 1.99 13.06 8.21
CA MET A 39 1.41 13.90 7.18
C MET A 39 2.30 15.13 7.00
N PHE A 40 2.72 15.40 5.77
CA PHE A 40 3.57 16.53 5.41
C PHE A 40 2.74 17.52 4.59
N ASP A 41 2.28 18.58 5.24
CA ASP A 41 1.52 19.66 4.62
C ASP A 41 2.34 20.96 4.48
N VAL A 42 3.26 21.23 5.42
CA VAL A 42 4.04 22.49 5.44
C VAL A 42 5.42 22.39 4.78
N TYR A 43 6.03 21.21 4.73
CA TYR A 43 7.43 21.02 4.30
C TYR A 43 7.59 20.17 3.03
N SER A 44 6.51 19.89 2.29
CA SER A 44 6.62 19.16 1.03
C SER A 44 7.33 20.02 -0.03
N ALA A 45 8.16 19.38 -0.86
CA ALA A 45 8.77 20.02 -2.02
C ALA A 45 7.72 20.51 -3.04
N LEU A 46 6.52 19.91 -3.01
CA LEU A 46 5.37 20.28 -3.81
C LEU A 46 4.23 20.70 -2.87
N PRO A 47 4.09 22.00 -2.53
CA PRO A 47 3.12 22.48 -1.54
C PRO A 47 1.65 22.22 -1.87
N GLN A 48 1.36 21.83 -3.12
CA GLN A 48 0.02 21.50 -3.60
C GLN A 48 -0.38 20.06 -3.27
N GLU A 49 0.61 19.20 -2.98
CA GLU A 49 0.39 17.82 -2.61
C GLU A 49 0.09 17.69 -1.12
N LYS A 50 -0.80 16.75 -0.78
CA LYS A 50 -1.04 16.35 0.61
C LYS A 50 -0.29 15.07 0.86
N GLU A 51 1.02 15.21 0.99
CA GLU A 51 1.94 14.08 1.09
C GLU A 51 1.79 13.38 2.45
N THR A 52 1.79 12.05 2.43
CA THR A 52 1.84 11.22 3.64
C THR A 52 3.00 10.26 3.49
N LEU A 53 3.96 10.34 4.41
CA LEU A 53 5.13 9.48 4.44
C LEU A 53 4.91 8.36 5.45
N PHE A 54 5.14 7.13 4.98
CA PHE A 54 5.19 5.92 5.79
C PHE A 54 6.64 5.61 6.16
N VAL A 55 6.85 4.96 7.31
CA VAL A 55 8.18 4.48 7.67
C VAL A 55 8.56 3.32 6.74
N MET A 56 9.87 3.17 6.49
CA MET A 56 10.36 2.07 5.67
C MET A 56 9.99 0.72 6.29
N HIS A 57 9.68 -0.25 5.44
CA HIS A 57 9.28 -1.62 5.79
C HIS A 57 7.86 -1.76 6.34
N ASP A 58 7.01 -0.75 6.18
CA ASP A 58 5.58 -0.89 6.44
C ASP A 58 4.94 -1.87 5.45
N ILE A 59 4.20 -2.85 6.00
CA ILE A 59 3.57 -3.90 5.22
C ILE A 59 2.07 -3.59 5.07
N PHE A 60 1.60 -3.63 3.83
CA PHE A 60 0.19 -3.50 3.50
C PHE A 60 -0.30 -4.79 2.85
N ARG A 61 -1.45 -5.28 3.29
CA ARG A 61 -2.13 -6.41 2.65
C ARG A 61 -3.08 -5.92 1.59
N VAL A 62 -3.01 -6.54 0.41
CA VAL A 62 -4.05 -6.41 -0.62
C VAL A 62 -5.33 -7.08 -0.11
N SER A 63 -6.35 -6.29 0.15
CA SER A 63 -7.66 -6.79 0.59
C SER A 63 -8.61 -7.05 -0.58
N ASN A 64 -8.47 -6.28 -1.66
CA ASN A 64 -9.30 -6.41 -2.85
C ASN A 64 -8.60 -5.81 -4.08
N ILE A 65 -8.93 -6.32 -5.26
CA ILE A 65 -8.51 -5.79 -6.55
C ILE A 65 -9.76 -5.69 -7.41
N LYS A 66 -10.06 -4.50 -7.94
CA LYS A 66 -11.23 -4.31 -8.80
C LYS A 66 -10.91 -3.34 -9.94
N GLN A 67 -11.50 -3.60 -11.10
CA GLN A 67 -11.44 -2.68 -12.22
C GLN A 67 -12.44 -1.54 -11.98
N THR A 68 -12.02 -0.30 -12.24
CA THR A 68 -12.94 0.83 -12.11
C THR A 68 -13.92 0.84 -13.28
N ILE A 69 -15.22 0.98 -12.97
CA ILE A 69 -16.32 0.90 -13.97
C ILE A 69 -16.18 1.94 -15.09
N LYS A 70 -15.45 3.04 -14.83
CA LYS A 70 -15.29 4.17 -15.75
C LYS A 70 -14.12 4.01 -16.74
N ASN A 71 -13.15 3.14 -16.48
CA ASN A 71 -12.03 2.91 -17.39
C ASN A 71 -11.54 1.47 -17.28
N ASN A 72 -11.63 0.72 -18.38
CA ASN A 72 -11.21 -0.68 -18.41
C ASN A 72 -9.70 -0.89 -18.23
N HIS A 73 -8.92 0.18 -18.28
CA HIS A 73 -7.47 0.13 -18.11
C HIS A 73 -7.01 0.54 -16.69
N LEU A 74 -7.93 0.92 -15.80
CA LEU A 74 -7.59 1.36 -14.44
C LEU A 74 -8.07 0.35 -13.38
N TRP A 75 -7.09 -0.18 -12.65
CA TRP A 75 -7.28 -1.13 -11.56
C TRP A 75 -7.12 -0.43 -10.21
N GLU A 76 -8.15 -0.54 -9.36
CA GLU A 76 -8.08 -0.14 -7.96
C GLU A 76 -7.63 -1.33 -7.11
N VAL A 77 -6.49 -1.18 -6.46
CA VAL A 77 -5.94 -2.14 -5.50
C VAL A 77 -6.16 -1.58 -4.10
N GLN A 78 -7.01 -2.24 -3.33
CA GLN A 78 -7.32 -1.84 -1.96
C GLN A 78 -6.30 -2.44 -1.02
N LEU A 79 -5.68 -1.57 -0.22
CA LEU A 79 -4.63 -1.90 0.73
C LEU A 79 -5.10 -1.62 2.16
N THR A 80 -4.78 -2.55 3.05
CA THR A 80 -5.05 -2.44 4.49
C THR A 80 -3.75 -2.60 5.28
N VAL A 81 -3.54 -1.74 6.28
CA VAL A 81 -2.43 -1.84 7.23
C VAL A 81 -2.46 -3.19 7.95
N THR A 82 -1.29 -3.81 8.13
CA THR A 82 -1.17 -5.10 8.84
C THR A 82 -0.85 -4.94 10.32
N SER A 83 -1.33 -5.92 11.09
CA SER A 83 -0.92 -6.31 12.44
C SER A 83 0.57 -6.56 12.67
N ASP A 84 1.19 -6.14 13.77
CA ASP A 84 2.37 -6.88 14.27
C ASP A 84 1.99 -8.30 14.70
N SER A 85 0.75 -8.46 15.16
CA SER A 85 0.12 -9.73 15.53
C SER A 85 -0.51 -10.47 14.34
N ASP A 86 -0.19 -10.07 13.10
CA ASP A 86 -0.77 -10.70 11.93
C ASP A 86 -0.31 -12.17 11.80
N PRO A 87 -1.23 -13.14 11.86
CA PRO A 87 -0.85 -14.55 11.92
C PRO A 87 -0.20 -15.05 10.62
N GLN A 88 -0.52 -14.43 9.48
CA GLN A 88 0.09 -14.81 8.20
C GLN A 88 1.52 -14.26 8.12
N LEU A 89 1.77 -13.04 8.59
CA LEU A 89 3.12 -12.49 8.67
C LEU A 89 3.99 -13.28 9.66
N ALA A 90 3.45 -13.63 10.83
CA ALA A 90 4.13 -14.49 11.79
C ALA A 90 4.46 -15.87 11.20
N GLY A 91 3.51 -16.47 10.48
CA GLY A 91 3.71 -17.73 9.77
C GLY A 91 4.81 -17.65 8.71
N LEU A 92 4.81 -16.59 7.90
CA LEU A 92 5.82 -16.34 6.89
C LEU A 92 7.22 -16.14 7.51
N ALA A 93 7.32 -15.31 8.54
CA ALA A 93 8.58 -15.07 9.25
C ALA A 93 9.15 -16.36 9.86
N ASN A 94 8.31 -17.19 10.48
CA ASN A 94 8.71 -18.49 11.01
C ASN A 94 9.20 -19.45 9.91
N ARG A 95 8.52 -19.46 8.75
CA ARG A 95 8.94 -20.29 7.62
C ARG A 95 10.30 -19.85 7.08
N ILE A 96 10.49 -18.55 6.84
CA ILE A 96 11.76 -17.98 6.40
C ILE A 96 12.87 -18.31 7.39
N LYS A 97 12.62 -18.15 8.70
CA LYS A 97 13.59 -18.49 9.74
C LYS A 97 13.97 -19.97 9.72
N LYS A 98 13.00 -20.87 9.52
CA LYS A 98 13.26 -22.31 9.41
C LYS A 98 14.11 -22.64 8.18
N ASP A 99 13.79 -22.03 7.03
CA ASP A 99 14.51 -22.26 5.78
C ASP A 99 15.96 -21.71 5.85
N LEU A 100 16.18 -20.61 6.60
CA LEU A 100 17.52 -20.02 6.81
C LEU A 100 18.36 -20.73 7.89
N CYS A 101 17.73 -21.28 8.94
CA CYS A 101 18.43 -22.06 9.98
C CYS A 101 18.57 -23.55 9.62
N GLY A 102 17.92 -24.00 8.54
CA GLY A 102 17.90 -25.39 8.09
C GLY A 102 18.87 -25.65 6.94
N SER A 103 20.18 -25.51 7.20
CA SER A 103 21.24 -26.10 6.39
C SER A 103 22.51 -26.26 7.23
N SER A 104 22.43 -27.13 8.22
CA SER A 104 23.59 -27.73 8.88
C SER A 104 23.32 -29.24 8.93
N GLU A 105 23.42 -29.87 7.75
CA GLU A 105 23.72 -31.30 7.64
C GLU A 105 25.23 -31.46 7.42
#